data_AF-A0A9E0MZ14-F1
#
_entry.id   AF-A0A9E0MZ14-F1
#
_cell.length_a   1.000
_cell.length_b   1.000
_cell.length_c   1.000
_cell.angle_alpha   90.00
_cell.angle_beta   90.00
_cell.angle_gamma   90.00
#
_symmetry.space_group_name_H-M   'P 1'
#
loop_
_entity.id
_entity.type
_entity.pdbx_description
1 polymer ?
#
loop_
_entity_poly.entity_id
_entity_poly.type
_entity_poly.pdbx_seq_one_letter_code
_entity_poly.pdbx_strand_id
1 'polypeptide(L)'
;MSMRNGLSAVMLAAACVGGAQAANIALTFDTDAQGITATGGTLVHEAGGYLAQTDIDDANMSLYLPSSLLGNWSQYLGGTLSFDAINLSGVASDWGDFGQVTLTGSAGQVTVDLAPGTEPGGTWQTYATTLDAATWGANLGDVLADVTSVSIVLESHNGFGQGNSEINGFDNFKVSAAAVPEPSTWALLATGLALMACVHRRRSRH
;
A
#
# COMPACT_ATOMS: atom_id res chain seq x y z
N MET A 1 27.04 63.93 24.57
CA MET A 1 26.62 63.12 23.41
C MET A 1 26.93 61.66 23.71
N SER A 2 25.91 60.87 24.00
CA SER A 2 26.03 59.43 24.28
C SER A 2 25.13 58.70 23.30
N MET A 3 25.72 57.99 22.33
CA MET A 3 24.99 57.11 21.41
C MET A 3 24.95 55.71 22.02
N ARG A 4 23.77 55.30 22.52
CA ARG A 4 23.48 53.90 22.85
C ARG A 4 22.96 53.22 21.59
N ASN A 5 23.81 52.48 20.88
CA ASN A 5 23.38 51.57 19.83
C ASN A 5 22.82 50.30 20.46
N GLY A 6 21.49 50.19 20.50
CA GLY A 6 20.78 48.95 20.83
C GLY A 6 20.82 48.00 19.63
N LEU A 7 21.55 46.89 19.75
CA LEU A 7 21.49 45.78 18.81
C LEU A 7 20.42 44.80 19.30
N SER A 8 19.22 44.89 18.73
CA SER A 8 18.18 43.86 18.87
C SER A 8 18.62 42.57 18.18
N ALA A 9 18.77 41.50 18.96
CA ALA A 9 18.95 40.15 18.45
C ALA A 9 17.57 39.55 18.14
N VAL A 10 17.26 39.38 16.86
CA VAL A 10 16.13 38.57 16.41
C VAL A 10 16.62 37.12 16.32
N MET A 11 16.25 36.28 17.29
CA MET A 11 16.39 34.83 17.15
C MET A 11 15.21 34.31 16.33
N LEU A 12 15.48 33.78 15.13
CA LEU A 12 14.51 33.05 14.33
C LEU A 12 14.71 31.55 14.61
N ALA A 13 13.86 30.98 15.47
CA ALA A 13 13.83 29.55 15.71
C ALA A 13 13.08 28.87 14.55
N ALA A 14 13.82 28.21 13.65
CA ALA A 14 13.24 27.32 12.65
C ALA A 14 12.94 25.97 13.33
N ALA A 15 11.68 25.71 13.64
CA ALA A 15 11.24 24.40 14.11
C ALA A 15 11.21 23.43 12.92
N CYS A 16 12.17 22.51 12.86
CA CYS A 16 12.15 21.38 11.93
C CYS A 16 11.09 20.37 12.40
N VAL A 17 9.86 20.48 11.90
CA VAL A 17 8.86 19.41 12.04
C VAL A 17 9.12 18.41 10.92
N GLY A 18 10.01 17.46 11.16
CA GLY A 18 10.10 16.26 10.34
C GLY A 18 8.91 15.36 10.68
N GLY A 19 7.87 15.36 9.86
CA GLY A 19 6.79 14.39 10.00
C GLY A 19 7.33 12.99 9.76
N ALA A 20 7.18 12.09 10.72
CA ALA A 20 7.44 10.68 10.50
C ALA A 20 6.44 10.18 9.44
N GLN A 21 6.93 9.81 8.26
CA GLN A 21 6.11 9.05 7.31
C GLN A 21 5.89 7.67 7.93
N ALA A 22 4.64 7.27 8.09
CA ALA A 22 4.36 5.90 8.47
C ALA A 22 4.88 4.95 7.38
N ALA A 23 5.37 3.78 7.79
CA ALA A 23 5.89 2.80 6.86
C ALA A 23 4.77 2.28 5.92
N ASN A 24 5.13 2.03 4.67
CA ASN A 24 4.29 1.27 3.76
C ASN A 24 4.04 -0.13 4.32
N ILE A 25 2.87 -0.69 4.04
CA ILE A 25 2.61 -2.12 4.29
C ILE A 25 3.28 -2.89 3.17
N ALA A 26 4.06 -3.92 3.52
CA ALA A 26 4.69 -4.81 2.57
C ALA A 26 4.78 -6.22 3.15
N LEU A 27 4.24 -7.18 2.40
CA LEU A 27 4.38 -8.61 2.61
C LEU A 27 5.12 -9.19 1.40
N THR A 28 6.25 -9.84 1.63
CA THR A 28 7.15 -10.38 0.61
C THR A 28 7.24 -11.90 0.65
N PHE A 29 6.74 -12.51 1.74
CA PHE A 29 6.78 -13.95 1.97
C PHE A 29 8.16 -14.58 1.78
N ASP A 30 9.26 -13.85 2.01
CA ASP A 30 10.61 -14.39 1.82
C ASP A 30 10.95 -15.51 2.80
N THR A 31 10.27 -15.55 3.96
CA THR A 31 10.64 -16.42 5.08
C THR A 31 9.47 -17.24 5.65
N ASP A 32 8.25 -16.72 5.58
CA ASP A 32 7.04 -17.40 6.03
C ASP A 32 5.79 -16.74 5.41
N ALA A 33 4.60 -17.18 5.84
CA ALA A 33 3.32 -16.63 5.38
C ALA A 33 2.96 -15.24 5.95
N GLN A 34 3.79 -14.70 6.85
CA GLN A 34 3.63 -13.38 7.47
C GLN A 34 2.24 -13.11 8.07
N GLY A 35 1.59 -14.18 8.57
CA GLY A 35 0.28 -14.12 9.21
C GLY A 35 -0.92 -14.06 8.26
N ILE A 36 -0.74 -14.21 6.94
CA ILE A 36 -1.87 -14.41 6.02
C ILE A 36 -2.63 -15.69 6.38
N THR A 37 -3.95 -15.60 6.32
CA THR A 37 -4.85 -16.76 6.47
C THR A 37 -5.71 -16.94 5.22
N ALA A 38 -6.25 -18.13 5.02
CA ALA A 38 -7.07 -18.45 3.84
C ALA A 38 -8.38 -19.18 4.19
N THR A 39 -9.35 -19.08 3.28
CA THR A 39 -10.58 -19.90 3.24
C THR A 39 -10.78 -20.47 1.84
N GLY A 40 -11.58 -21.53 1.70
CA GLY A 40 -11.84 -22.17 0.40
C GLY A 40 -10.60 -22.85 -0.20
N GLY A 41 -9.60 -23.17 0.63
CA GLY A 41 -8.36 -23.74 0.15
C GLY A 41 -7.34 -23.99 1.25
N THR A 42 -6.32 -24.78 0.91
CA THR A 42 -5.13 -24.97 1.74
C THR A 42 -4.05 -23.98 1.32
N LEU A 43 -3.53 -23.21 2.27
CA LEU A 43 -2.45 -22.25 2.05
C LEU A 43 -1.09 -22.86 2.43
N VAL A 44 -0.12 -22.76 1.53
CA VAL A 44 1.27 -23.20 1.73
C VAL A 44 2.21 -22.04 1.45
N HIS A 45 3.22 -21.88 2.31
CA HIS A 45 4.36 -21.02 2.01
C HIS A 45 5.39 -21.85 1.23
N GLU A 46 5.68 -21.42 0.02
CA GLU A 46 6.56 -22.13 -0.90
C GLU A 46 8.02 -21.71 -0.72
N ALA A 47 8.94 -22.66 -0.93
CA ALA A 47 10.38 -22.40 -0.81
C ALA A 47 10.90 -21.31 -1.78
N GLY A 48 10.10 -20.97 -2.81
CA GLY A 48 10.37 -19.87 -3.73
C GLY A 48 10.08 -18.48 -3.17
N GLY A 49 9.56 -18.36 -1.95
CA GLY A 49 9.27 -17.07 -1.30
C GLY A 49 7.91 -16.50 -1.68
N TYR A 50 6.87 -17.33 -1.77
CA TYR A 50 5.51 -16.89 -2.10
C TYR A 50 4.47 -17.80 -1.42
N LEU A 51 3.20 -17.42 -1.50
CA LEU A 51 2.08 -18.23 -1.03
C LEU A 51 1.43 -18.98 -2.19
N ALA A 52 1.21 -20.28 -2.04
CA ALA A 52 0.36 -21.07 -2.93
C ALA A 52 -0.92 -21.45 -2.18
N GLN A 53 -2.07 -21.17 -2.79
CA GLN A 53 -3.34 -21.68 -2.29
C GLN A 53 -3.85 -22.76 -3.24
N THR A 54 -4.21 -23.91 -2.70
CA THR A 54 -4.84 -25.01 -3.44
C THR A 54 -6.31 -25.10 -3.06
N ASP A 55 -7.18 -25.12 -4.05
CA ASP A 55 -8.61 -25.34 -3.84
C ASP A 55 -8.88 -26.76 -3.30
N ILE A 56 -9.81 -26.87 -2.36
CA ILE A 56 -10.18 -28.13 -1.69
C ILE A 56 -11.69 -28.35 -1.57
N ASP A 57 -12.53 -27.35 -1.83
CA ASP A 57 -13.98 -27.41 -1.66
C ASP A 57 -14.73 -26.46 -2.60
N ASP A 58 -16.06 -26.30 -2.43
CA ASP A 58 -16.87 -25.45 -3.33
C ASP A 58 -16.88 -23.96 -2.89
N ALA A 59 -16.11 -23.56 -1.87
CA ALA A 59 -16.06 -22.18 -1.41
C ALA A 59 -14.92 -21.42 -2.11
N ASN A 60 -15.16 -20.16 -2.47
CA ASN A 60 -14.13 -19.34 -3.12
C ASN A 60 -12.83 -19.30 -2.32
N MET A 61 -11.73 -19.59 -3.01
CA MET A 61 -10.39 -19.35 -2.50
C MET A 61 -10.18 -17.87 -2.17
N SER A 62 -9.99 -17.56 -0.88
CA SER A 62 -9.77 -16.18 -0.42
C SER A 62 -8.64 -16.09 0.59
N LEU A 63 -7.80 -15.06 0.46
CA LEU A 63 -6.77 -14.67 1.42
C LEU A 63 -7.22 -13.50 2.29
N TYR A 64 -6.74 -13.46 3.52
CA TYR A 64 -6.99 -12.39 4.48
C TYR A 64 -5.69 -11.88 5.10
N LEU A 65 -5.57 -10.56 5.20
CA LEU A 65 -4.45 -9.90 5.87
C LEU A 65 -4.43 -10.19 7.38
N PRO A 66 -3.23 -10.24 8.01
CA PRO A 66 -3.12 -10.37 9.45
C PRO A 66 -3.68 -9.12 10.14
N SER A 67 -4.39 -9.31 11.26
CA SER A 67 -5.01 -8.22 12.03
C SER A 67 -4.01 -7.16 12.52
N SER A 68 -2.73 -7.52 12.66
CA SER A 68 -1.66 -6.58 13.06
C SER A 68 -1.33 -5.52 12.01
N LEU A 69 -1.77 -5.70 10.76
CA LEU A 69 -1.58 -4.73 9.67
C LEU A 69 -2.83 -3.89 9.38
N LEU A 70 -3.92 -4.15 10.08
CA LEU A 70 -5.19 -3.44 9.92
C LEU A 70 -5.25 -2.19 10.83
N GLY A 71 -6.39 -1.51 10.87
CA GLY A 71 -6.60 -0.27 11.60
C GLY A 71 -6.66 0.96 10.69
N ASN A 72 -6.15 2.10 11.14
CA ASN A 72 -6.27 3.34 10.39
C ASN A 72 -5.32 3.37 9.17
N TRP A 73 -5.91 3.32 7.99
CA TRP A 73 -5.28 3.38 6.68
C TRP A 73 -5.54 4.69 5.94
N SER A 74 -6.09 5.74 6.60
CA SER A 74 -6.42 7.02 5.96
C SER A 74 -5.23 7.66 5.26
N GLN A 75 -4.01 7.41 5.74
CA GLN A 75 -2.78 7.90 5.12
C GLN A 75 -2.49 7.31 3.72
N TYR A 76 -3.11 6.18 3.37
CA TYR A 76 -2.96 5.53 2.08
C TYR A 76 -3.97 6.05 1.04
N LEU A 77 -4.88 6.96 1.42
CA LEU A 77 -5.79 7.60 0.46
C LEU A 77 -4.99 8.34 -0.63
N GLY A 78 -5.30 8.04 -1.90
CA GLY A 78 -4.56 8.50 -3.08
C GLY A 78 -3.26 7.74 -3.35
N GLY A 79 -2.91 6.77 -2.50
CA GLY A 79 -1.77 5.88 -2.65
C GLY A 79 -2.08 4.66 -3.50
N THR A 80 -1.29 3.60 -3.38
CA THR A 80 -1.41 2.39 -4.21
C THR A 80 -1.55 1.14 -3.36
N LEU A 81 -2.48 0.26 -3.74
CA LEU A 81 -2.55 -1.13 -3.30
C LEU A 81 -2.13 -2.03 -4.46
N SER A 82 -1.27 -3.02 -4.22
CA SER A 82 -0.85 -3.98 -5.23
C SER A 82 -0.53 -5.36 -4.66
N PHE A 83 -0.56 -6.38 -5.52
CA PHE A 83 -0.02 -7.71 -5.26
C PHE A 83 0.42 -8.37 -6.56
N ASP A 84 1.23 -9.42 -6.47
CA ASP A 84 1.59 -10.27 -7.59
C ASP A 84 0.82 -11.60 -7.49
N ALA A 85 0.40 -12.15 -8.63
CA ALA A 85 -0.19 -13.49 -8.67
C ALA A 85 0.14 -14.25 -9.95
N ILE A 86 -0.04 -15.57 -9.89
CA ILE A 86 0.19 -16.52 -10.98
C ILE A 86 -0.75 -17.70 -10.88
N ASN A 87 -1.14 -18.25 -12.03
CA ASN A 87 -1.81 -19.54 -12.13
C ASN A 87 -0.78 -20.68 -12.18
N LEU A 88 -0.81 -21.56 -11.18
CA LEU A 88 0.09 -22.72 -11.08
C LEU A 88 -0.53 -24.00 -11.65
N SER A 89 -1.85 -24.03 -11.86
CA SER A 89 -2.58 -25.15 -12.47
C SER A 89 -2.23 -25.35 -13.95
N GLY A 90 -1.83 -24.29 -14.65
CA GLY A 90 -1.54 -24.31 -16.08
C GLY A 90 -2.78 -24.41 -16.99
N VAL A 91 -3.97 -24.17 -16.43
CA VAL A 91 -5.26 -24.14 -17.12
C VAL A 91 -5.81 -22.73 -17.06
N ALA A 92 -6.25 -22.15 -18.18
CA ALA A 92 -6.75 -20.77 -18.19
C ALA A 92 -7.95 -20.60 -17.23
N SER A 93 -7.96 -19.47 -16.51
CA SER A 93 -9.08 -19.06 -15.67
C SER A 93 -10.35 -18.84 -16.50
N ASP A 94 -11.48 -19.35 -16.01
CA ASP A 94 -12.81 -19.05 -16.54
C ASP A 94 -13.72 -18.35 -15.51
N TRP A 95 -13.16 -17.98 -14.35
CA TRP A 95 -13.85 -17.26 -13.28
C TRP A 95 -13.56 -15.77 -13.30
N GLY A 96 -14.60 -14.96 -13.06
CA GLY A 96 -14.51 -13.51 -13.11
C GLY A 96 -14.15 -12.84 -11.78
N ASP A 97 -14.14 -13.56 -10.65
CA ASP A 97 -13.91 -12.94 -9.34
C ASP A 97 -12.45 -12.95 -8.90
N PHE A 98 -11.55 -13.58 -9.66
CA PHE A 98 -10.13 -13.56 -9.35
C PHE A 98 -9.62 -12.13 -9.18
N GLY A 99 -8.81 -11.88 -8.16
CA GLY A 99 -8.23 -10.56 -7.91
C GLY A 99 -9.25 -9.53 -7.39
N GLN A 100 -10.47 -9.93 -7.04
CA GLN A 100 -11.38 -9.10 -6.29
C GLN A 100 -10.80 -8.80 -4.90
N VAL A 101 -10.59 -7.52 -4.62
CA VAL A 101 -10.13 -7.03 -3.31
C VAL A 101 -11.28 -6.33 -2.61
N THR A 102 -11.57 -6.76 -1.38
CA THR A 102 -12.56 -6.13 -0.52
C THR A 102 -11.89 -5.54 0.71
N LEU A 103 -12.12 -4.25 0.95
CA LEU A 103 -11.75 -3.56 2.19
C LEU A 103 -13.01 -3.41 3.03
N THR A 104 -12.98 -3.89 4.26
CA THR A 104 -14.05 -3.71 5.24
C THR A 104 -13.53 -2.85 6.38
N GLY A 105 -14.27 -1.82 6.74
CA GLY A 105 -14.02 -0.97 7.89
C GLY A 105 -15.27 -0.75 8.71
N SER A 106 -15.17 0.00 9.80
CA SER A 106 -16.34 0.28 10.66
C SER A 106 -17.44 1.08 9.95
N ALA A 107 -17.11 1.79 8.86
CA ALA A 107 -18.05 2.53 8.01
C ALA A 107 -18.67 1.71 6.85
N GLY A 108 -18.39 0.40 6.76
CA GLY A 108 -18.90 -0.48 5.71
C GLY A 108 -17.80 -1.13 4.88
N GLN A 109 -18.10 -1.48 3.64
CA GLN A 109 -17.13 -2.14 2.74
C GLN A 109 -17.08 -1.48 1.37
N VAL A 110 -15.92 -1.62 0.71
CA VAL A 110 -15.70 -1.29 -0.70
C VAL A 110 -14.98 -2.45 -1.37
N THR A 111 -15.29 -2.69 -2.64
CA THR A 111 -14.78 -3.84 -3.40
C THR A 111 -14.39 -3.37 -4.80
N VAL A 112 -13.23 -3.83 -5.28
CA VAL A 112 -12.75 -3.58 -6.64
C VAL A 112 -12.19 -4.88 -7.21
N ASP A 113 -12.47 -5.13 -8.48
CA ASP A 113 -11.82 -6.17 -9.27
C ASP A 113 -10.53 -5.61 -9.88
N LEU A 114 -9.37 -6.12 -9.43
CA LEU A 114 -8.06 -5.70 -9.92
C LEU A 114 -7.58 -6.55 -11.12
N ALA A 115 -8.27 -7.65 -11.44
CA ALA A 115 -7.85 -8.62 -12.44
C ALA A 115 -9.03 -9.06 -13.34
N PRO A 116 -9.70 -8.12 -14.04
CA PRO A 116 -10.87 -8.45 -14.83
C PRO A 116 -10.53 -9.35 -16.02
N GLY A 117 -11.38 -10.34 -16.29
CA GLY A 117 -11.28 -11.22 -17.45
C GLY A 117 -10.75 -12.60 -17.09
N THR A 118 -9.87 -13.15 -17.92
CA THR A 118 -9.32 -14.51 -17.76
C THR A 118 -7.97 -14.47 -17.06
N GLU A 119 -7.97 -14.12 -15.78
CA GLU A 119 -6.79 -13.98 -14.92
C GLU A 119 -6.87 -14.96 -13.73
N PRO A 120 -5.73 -15.38 -13.13
CA PRO A 120 -4.37 -15.04 -13.51
C PRO A 120 -3.87 -15.93 -14.66
N GLY A 121 -2.88 -15.43 -15.40
CA GLY A 121 -2.13 -16.21 -16.39
C GLY A 121 -1.04 -17.10 -15.78
N GLY A 122 -0.41 -17.93 -16.62
CA GLY A 122 0.71 -18.81 -16.24
C GLY A 122 2.05 -18.11 -16.02
N THR A 123 2.05 -16.79 -15.84
CA THR A 123 3.23 -15.96 -15.56
C THR A 123 2.91 -15.00 -14.43
N TRP A 124 3.87 -14.74 -13.54
CA TRP A 124 3.71 -13.73 -12.50
C TRP A 124 3.34 -12.37 -13.08
N GLN A 125 2.27 -11.79 -12.56
CA GLN A 125 1.74 -10.49 -12.96
C GLN A 125 1.43 -9.66 -11.73
N THR A 126 1.75 -8.37 -11.80
CA THR A 126 1.38 -7.39 -10.77
C THR A 126 0.01 -6.81 -11.08
N TYR A 127 -0.88 -6.89 -10.10
CA TYR A 127 -2.20 -6.24 -10.10
C TYR A 127 -2.16 -5.07 -9.12
N ALA A 128 -2.57 -3.89 -9.55
CA ALA A 128 -2.45 -2.68 -8.77
C ALA A 128 -3.59 -1.71 -9.03
N THR A 129 -3.95 -0.94 -8.00
CA THR A 129 -4.94 0.13 -8.12
C THR A 129 -4.58 1.31 -7.20
N THR A 130 -5.05 2.49 -7.59
CA THR A 130 -5.01 3.67 -6.74
C THR A 130 -6.11 3.56 -5.69
N LEU A 131 -5.81 3.90 -4.44
CA LEU A 131 -6.80 4.01 -3.37
C LEU A 131 -7.52 5.35 -3.48
N ASP A 132 -8.40 5.49 -4.48
CA ASP A 132 -9.21 6.69 -4.71
C ASP A 132 -10.72 6.39 -4.79
N ALA A 133 -11.52 7.44 -4.57
CA ALA A 133 -12.97 7.34 -4.59
C ALA A 133 -13.56 7.07 -5.98
N ALA A 134 -12.81 7.32 -7.06
CA ALA A 134 -13.29 7.07 -8.42
C ALA A 134 -13.29 5.57 -8.72
N THR A 135 -12.31 4.85 -8.18
CA THR A 135 -12.14 3.40 -8.33
C THR A 135 -12.95 2.63 -7.31
N TRP A 136 -12.85 3.01 -6.03
CA TRP A 136 -13.43 2.25 -4.92
C TRP A 136 -14.81 2.75 -4.46
N GLY A 137 -15.26 3.89 -5.00
CA GLY A 137 -16.49 4.56 -4.60
C GLY A 137 -16.29 5.59 -3.49
N ALA A 138 -17.30 6.45 -3.32
CA ALA A 138 -17.24 7.62 -2.45
C ALA A 138 -16.98 7.31 -0.96
N ASN A 139 -17.33 6.10 -0.50
CA ASN A 139 -17.18 5.68 0.90
C ASN A 139 -15.73 5.26 1.27
N LEU A 140 -14.80 5.19 0.31
CA LEU A 140 -13.45 4.68 0.56
C LEU A 140 -12.76 5.37 1.74
N GLY A 141 -12.81 6.71 1.81
CA GLY A 141 -12.14 7.47 2.87
C GLY A 141 -12.58 7.07 4.28
N ASP A 142 -13.87 6.82 4.46
CA ASP A 142 -14.45 6.41 5.75
C ASP A 142 -14.12 4.95 6.08
N VAL A 143 -14.08 4.06 5.08
CA VAL A 143 -13.62 2.68 5.26
C VAL A 143 -12.15 2.63 5.67
N LEU A 144 -11.29 3.45 5.04
CA LEU A 144 -9.87 3.51 5.37
C LEU A 144 -9.58 4.11 6.76
N ALA A 145 -10.53 4.84 7.36
CA ALA A 145 -10.33 5.42 8.70
C ALA A 145 -10.15 4.36 9.80
N ASP A 146 -10.70 3.16 9.58
CA ASP A 146 -10.63 2.03 10.50
C ASP A 146 -10.91 0.73 9.75
N VAL A 147 -9.89 0.20 9.08
CA VAL A 147 -9.95 -1.06 8.35
C VAL A 147 -9.95 -2.22 9.35
N THR A 148 -10.93 -3.10 9.20
CA THR A 148 -11.17 -4.26 10.08
C THR A 148 -10.98 -5.59 9.37
N SER A 149 -11.02 -5.61 8.03
CA SER A 149 -10.67 -6.77 7.21
C SER A 149 -10.23 -6.34 5.81
N VAL A 150 -9.30 -7.09 5.24
CA VAL A 150 -8.95 -7.04 3.82
C VAL A 150 -8.93 -8.45 3.29
N SER A 151 -9.71 -8.70 2.25
CA SER A 151 -9.74 -10.00 1.56
C SER A 151 -9.36 -9.87 0.09
N ILE A 152 -8.67 -10.88 -0.43
CA ILE A 152 -8.31 -11.00 -1.85
C ILE A 152 -8.77 -12.37 -2.33
N VAL A 153 -9.58 -12.40 -3.39
CA VAL A 153 -10.03 -13.64 -4.02
C VAL A 153 -8.93 -14.19 -4.93
N LEU A 154 -8.56 -15.44 -4.72
CA LEU A 154 -7.65 -16.21 -5.58
C LEU A 154 -8.38 -17.32 -6.36
N GLU A 155 -9.71 -17.32 -6.34
CA GLU A 155 -10.55 -18.25 -7.09
C GLU A 155 -10.48 -17.96 -8.59
N SER A 156 -10.15 -18.98 -9.39
CA SER A 156 -10.02 -18.91 -10.85
C SER A 156 -10.76 -20.03 -11.59
N HIS A 157 -11.43 -20.94 -10.85
CA HIS A 157 -12.27 -22.03 -11.32
C HIS A 157 -11.62 -22.90 -12.42
N ASN A 158 -10.32 -23.13 -12.32
CA ASN A 158 -9.49 -23.70 -13.39
C ASN A 158 -8.93 -25.10 -13.13
N GLY A 159 -9.41 -25.82 -12.12
CA GLY A 159 -8.90 -27.16 -11.83
C GLY A 159 -9.87 -28.06 -11.09
N PHE A 160 -10.66 -27.49 -10.19
CA PHE A 160 -11.62 -28.25 -9.39
C PHE A 160 -12.70 -28.89 -10.29
N GLY A 161 -12.79 -30.22 -10.27
CA GLY A 161 -13.73 -31.00 -11.11
C GLY A 161 -13.20 -31.43 -12.49
N GLN A 162 -12.06 -30.93 -12.96
CA GLN A 162 -11.45 -31.33 -14.25
C GLN A 162 -10.36 -32.41 -14.11
N GLY A 163 -10.18 -32.98 -12.91
CA GLY A 163 -9.15 -33.98 -12.61
C GLY A 163 -7.77 -33.39 -12.28
N ASN A 164 -7.68 -32.07 -12.17
CA ASN A 164 -6.51 -31.33 -11.71
C ASN A 164 -6.81 -30.66 -10.36
N SER A 165 -5.77 -30.18 -9.67
CA SER A 165 -5.94 -29.27 -8.54
C SER A 165 -5.86 -27.83 -9.07
N GLU A 166 -6.79 -26.99 -8.64
CA GLU A 166 -6.69 -25.56 -8.83
C GLU A 166 -5.70 -24.97 -7.82
N ILE A 167 -4.67 -24.29 -8.32
CA ILE A 167 -3.60 -23.74 -7.50
C ILE A 167 -3.21 -22.36 -8.05
N ASN A 168 -3.29 -21.34 -7.19
CA ASN A 168 -2.86 -19.99 -7.51
C ASN A 168 -1.77 -19.53 -6.54
N GLY A 169 -0.76 -18.85 -7.10
CA GLY A 169 0.32 -18.22 -6.35
C GLY A 169 0.01 -16.75 -6.05
N PHE A 170 0.48 -16.26 -4.91
CA PHE A 170 0.32 -14.90 -4.43
C PHE A 170 1.61 -14.40 -3.77
N ASP A 171 2.02 -13.19 -4.11
CA ASP A 171 3.24 -12.58 -3.60
C ASP A 171 3.15 -11.04 -3.53
N ASN A 172 4.12 -10.40 -2.87
CA ASN A 172 4.41 -8.96 -2.97
C ASN A 172 3.24 -8.01 -2.66
N PHE A 173 2.37 -8.37 -1.71
CA PHE A 173 1.27 -7.50 -1.28
C PHE A 173 1.81 -6.20 -0.66
N LYS A 174 1.38 -5.06 -1.19
CA LYS A 174 1.87 -3.73 -0.81
C LYS A 174 0.74 -2.73 -0.70
N VAL A 175 0.81 -1.86 0.31
CA VAL A 175 0.02 -0.62 0.39
C VAL A 175 0.96 0.53 0.69
N SER A 176 0.98 1.52 -0.19
CA SER A 176 1.87 2.68 -0.09
C SER A 176 1.08 3.98 -0.11
N ALA A 177 1.57 4.97 0.64
CA ALA A 177 1.00 6.31 0.62
C ALA A 177 1.32 7.01 -0.70
N ALA A 178 0.47 7.97 -1.10
CA ALA A 178 0.77 8.84 -2.23
C ALA A 178 2.10 9.57 -1.99
N ALA A 179 2.94 9.67 -3.01
CA ALA A 179 4.17 10.46 -2.92
C ALA A 179 3.80 11.92 -2.62
N VAL A 180 4.10 12.38 -1.41
CA VAL A 180 3.95 13.80 -1.05
C VAL A 180 5.13 14.55 -1.67
N PRO A 181 4.90 15.57 -2.53
CA PRO A 181 5.99 16.40 -3.03
C PRO A 181 6.83 16.92 -1.87
N GLU A 182 8.16 16.76 -1.94
CA GLU A 182 9.03 17.19 -0.84
C GLU A 182 8.70 18.64 -0.47
N PRO A 183 8.51 18.93 0.84
CA PRO A 183 8.31 20.30 1.27
C PRO A 183 9.44 21.17 0.72
N SER A 184 9.10 22.35 0.22
CA SER A 184 10.06 23.38 -0.23
C SER A 184 11.01 23.87 0.87
N THR A 185 11.14 23.15 1.97
CA THR A 185 12.09 23.31 3.07
C THR A 185 13.52 23.50 2.56
N TRP A 186 13.95 22.79 1.51
CA TRP A 186 15.25 23.05 0.88
C TRP A 186 15.32 24.43 0.23
N ALA A 187 14.25 24.87 -0.43
CA ALA A 187 14.15 26.22 -0.98
C ALA A 187 14.10 27.29 0.12
N LEU A 188 13.40 27.03 1.24
CA LEU A 188 13.34 27.92 2.40
C LEU A 188 14.67 27.99 3.16
N LEU A 189 15.36 26.86 3.30
CA LEU A 189 16.70 26.80 3.88
C LEU A 189 17.72 27.53 2.99
N ALA A 190 17.69 27.28 1.67
CA ALA A 190 18.57 27.92 0.70
C ALA A 190 18.33 29.45 0.65
N THR A 191 17.06 29.87 0.65
CA THR A 191 16.73 31.31 0.70
C THR A 191 17.13 31.94 2.03
N GLY A 192 16.95 31.25 3.16
CA GLY A 192 17.43 31.69 4.47
C GLY A 192 18.95 31.90 4.50
N LEU A 193 19.72 30.94 3.98
CA LEU A 193 21.17 31.03 3.87
C LEU A 193 21.62 32.17 2.94
N ALA A 194 20.93 32.36 1.81
CA ALA A 194 21.22 33.45 0.87
C ALA A 194 20.98 34.84 1.48
N LEU A 195 19.89 34.99 2.25
CA LEU A 195 19.59 36.23 2.98
C LEU A 195 20.64 36.52 4.06
N MET A 196 21.06 35.51 4.82
CA MET A 196 22.12 35.68 5.82
C MET A 196 23.46 36.08 5.21
N ALA A 197 23.84 35.49 4.06
CA ALA A 197 25.04 35.86 3.34
C ALA A 197 24.99 37.32 2.83
N CYS A 198 23.83 37.78 2.34
CA CYS A 198 23.63 39.16 1.92
C CYS A 198 23.77 40.16 3.08
N VAL A 199 23.18 39.84 4.24
CA VAL A 199 23.27 40.69 5.44
C VAL A 199 24.70 40.73 5.97
N HIS A 200 25.40 39.60 6.01
CA HIS A 200 26.80 39.54 6.45
C HIS A 200 27.70 40.40 5.56
N ARG A 201 27.58 40.31 4.23
CA ARG A 201 28.34 41.14 3.28
C ARG A 201 28.11 42.64 3.42
N ARG A 202 26.89 43.07 3.82
CA ARG A 202 26.60 44.50 4.06
C ARG A 202 27.27 45.01 5.33
N ARG A 203 27.33 44.18 6.38
CA ARG A 203 27.95 44.56 7.67
C ARG A 203 29.47 44.57 7.63
N SER A 204 30.09 43.76 6.77
CA SER A 204 31.56 43.73 6.61
C SER A 204 32.13 44.84 5.71
N ARG A 205 31.28 45.69 5.13
CA ARG A 205 31.66 46.79 4.21
C ARG A 205 31.51 48.19 4.84
N HIS A 206 31.17 48.25 6.12
CA HIS A 206 31.16 49.44 6.96
C HIS A 206 32.19 49.28 8.07
#